data_AF-A0A822YA41-F1
#
_entry.id   AF-A0A822YA41-F1
#
_cell.length_a   1.000
_cell.length_b   1.000
_cell.length_c   1.000
_cell.angle_alpha   90.00
_cell.angle_beta   90.00
_cell.angle_gamma   90.00
#
_symmetry.space_group_name_H-M   'P 1'
#
loop_
_entity.id
_entity.type
_entity.pdbx_description
1 polymer ?
#
loop_
_entity_poly.entity_id
_entity_poly.type
_entity_poly.pdbx_seq_one_letter_code
_entity_poly.pdbx_strand_id
1 'polypeptide(L)'
;MGRRCLIFQLAHADYIPSSLLDFLEDKRFMFVGFEIEQDVEKLSQDHDLSVYYWKDLWSLVANQFSMLELKNAGLKQLAWEVLKEDINKPRYITLSN
;
A
#
# COMPACT_ATOMS: atom_id res chain seq x y z
N MET A 1 1.56 -11.80 -13.52
CA MET A 1 0.69 -11.15 -12.50
C MET A 1 0.85 -9.63 -12.61
N GLY A 2 -0.03 -8.81 -12.01
CA GLY A 2 0.14 -7.35 -11.97
C GLY A 2 -0.51 -6.51 -13.10
N ARG A 3 -1.47 -7.06 -13.87
CA ARG A 3 -2.21 -6.28 -14.90
C ARG A 3 -3.66 -5.94 -14.52
N ARG A 4 -4.02 -6.20 -13.27
CA ARG A 4 -5.37 -5.95 -12.74
C ARG A 4 -5.22 -5.04 -11.54
N CYS A 5 -6.02 -3.99 -11.51
CA CYS A 5 -6.15 -3.09 -10.38
C CYS A 5 -7.61 -3.19 -9.92
N LEU A 6 -7.81 -3.50 -8.64
CA LEU A 6 -9.11 -3.46 -7.98
C LEU A 6 -9.15 -2.20 -7.14
N ILE A 7 -10.19 -1.39 -7.32
CA ILE A 7 -10.43 -0.20 -6.51
C ILE A 7 -11.75 -0.44 -5.77
N PHE A 8 -11.68 -0.44 -4.44
CA PHE A 8 -12.86 -0.46 -3.57
C PHE A 8 -12.93 0.86 -2.81
N GLN A 9 -14.03 1.60 -2.97
CA GLN A 9 -14.18 2.93 -2.40
C GLN A 9 -15.06 2.87 -1.14
N LEU A 10 -14.42 2.76 0.03
CA LEU A 10 -15.11 2.67 1.32
C LEU A 10 -16.11 3.83 1.54
N ALA A 11 -15.75 5.05 1.14
CA ALA A 11 -16.58 6.25 1.30
C ALA A 11 -17.89 6.21 0.48
N HIS A 12 -18.00 5.34 -0.52
CA HIS A 12 -19.18 5.21 -1.38
C HIS A 12 -19.86 3.83 -1.23
N ALA A 13 -19.47 3.05 -0.23
CA ALA A 13 -20.01 1.71 -0.02
C ALA A 13 -21.12 1.74 1.04
N ASP A 14 -22.30 1.21 0.71
CA ASP A 14 -23.39 1.05 1.67
C ASP A 14 -23.11 -0.05 2.71
N TYR A 15 -22.19 -0.96 2.39
CA TYR A 15 -21.73 -2.04 3.26
C TYR A 15 -20.36 -2.56 2.84
N ILE A 16 -19.68 -3.26 3.75
CA ILE A 16 -18.41 -3.96 3.49
C ILE A 16 -18.71 -5.43 3.12
N PRO A 17 -18.38 -5.90 1.89
CA PRO A 17 -18.61 -7.29 1.51
C PRO A 17 -17.74 -8.26 2.33
N SER A 18 -18.31 -9.40 2.72
CA SER A 18 -17.56 -10.47 3.40
C SER A 18 -16.35 -10.95 2.60
N SER A 19 -16.44 -10.93 1.26
CA SER A 19 -15.30 -11.27 0.40
C SER A 19 -14.11 -10.33 0.54
N LEU A 20 -14.33 -9.06 0.93
CA LEU A 20 -13.24 -8.12 1.19
C LEU A 20 -12.58 -8.41 2.54
N LEU A 21 -13.37 -8.72 3.57
CA LEU A 21 -12.87 -9.18 4.87
C LEU A 21 -12.04 -10.45 4.70
N ASP A 22 -12.61 -11.48 4.07
CA ASP A 22 -11.93 -12.75 3.79
C ASP A 22 -10.63 -12.51 3.03
N PHE A 23 -10.63 -11.59 2.06
CA PHE A 23 -9.43 -11.27 1.29
C PHE A 23 -8.33 -10.61 2.14
N LEU A 24 -8.67 -9.63 2.97
CA LEU A 24 -7.71 -8.92 3.82
C LEU A 24 -7.18 -9.79 4.97
N GLU A 25 -7.97 -10.76 5.44
CA GLU A 25 -7.60 -11.67 6.53
C GLU A 25 -6.97 -12.99 6.05
N ASP A 26 -6.96 -13.25 4.75
CA ASP A 26 -6.41 -14.49 4.19
C ASP A 26 -4.88 -14.54 4.29
N LYS A 27 -4.41 -15.50 5.10
CA LYS A 27 -2.98 -15.75 5.39
C LYS A 27 -2.14 -16.15 4.19
N ARG A 28 -2.77 -16.49 3.06
CA ARG A 28 -2.09 -16.80 1.80
C ARG A 28 -1.56 -15.55 1.10
N PHE A 29 -2.04 -14.36 1.47
CA PHE A 29 -1.61 -13.10 0.89
C PHE A 29 -0.69 -12.32 1.82
N MET A 30 0.20 -11.55 1.21
CA MET A 30 1.00 -10.52 1.88
C MET A 30 0.63 -9.19 1.23
N PHE A 31 0.08 -8.28 2.03
CA PHE A 31 -0.27 -6.94 1.60
C PHE A 31 0.96 -6.04 1.70
N VAL A 32 1.42 -5.53 0.57
CA VAL A 32 2.59 -4.64 0.52
C VAL A 32 2.12 -3.24 0.15
N GLY A 33 2.47 -2.27 0.98
CA GLY A 33 2.21 -0.84 0.74
C GLY A 33 3.35 0.02 1.25
N PHE A 34 3.32 1.30 0.92
CA PHE A 34 4.35 2.26 1.33
C PHE A 34 3.79 3.10 2.48
N GLU A 35 4.49 3.12 3.62
CA GLU A 35 4.00 3.70 4.89
C GLU A 35 2.66 3.09 5.33
N ILE A 36 2.48 1.79 5.06
CA ILE A 36 1.19 1.07 5.16
C ILE A 36 0.68 0.89 6.58
N GLU A 37 1.55 0.99 7.59
CA GLU A 37 1.18 0.77 9.00
C GLU A 37 0.02 1.68 9.42
N GLN A 38 0.10 2.97 9.10
CA GLN A 38 -0.93 3.96 9.43
C GLN A 38 -2.25 3.69 8.70
N ASP A 39 -2.17 3.17 7.47
CA ASP A 39 -3.36 2.80 6.70
C ASP A 39 -4.04 1.57 7.30
N VAL A 40 -3.28 0.57 7.76
CA VAL A 40 -3.83 -0.61 8.43
C VAL A 40 -4.47 -0.23 9.76
N GLU A 41 -3.83 0.64 10.54
CA GLU A 41 -4.41 1.16 11.78
C GLU A 41 -5.73 1.90 11.53
N LYS A 42 -5.78 2.79 10.53
CA LYS A 42 -7.01 3.48 10.15
C LYS A 42 -8.10 2.54 9.66
N LEU A 43 -7.76 1.55 8.85
CA LEU A 43 -8.72 0.54 8.39
C LEU A 43 -9.35 -0.21 9.58
N SER A 44 -8.56 -0.57 10.58
CA SER A 44 -9.07 -1.22 11.78
C SER A 44 -9.92 -0.30 12.64
N GLN A 45 -9.51 0.96 12.82
CA GLN A 45 -10.19 1.91 13.72
C GLN A 45 -11.49 2.48 13.12
N ASP A 46 -11.47 2.81 11.83
CA ASP A 46 -12.56 3.54 11.17
C ASP A 46 -13.55 2.62 10.46
N HIS A 47 -13.13 1.39 10.14
CA HIS A 47 -13.88 0.48 9.26
C HIS A 47 -13.98 -0.97 9.74
N ASP A 48 -13.46 -1.30 10.93
CA ASP A 48 -13.39 -2.68 11.45
C ASP A 48 -12.72 -3.68 10.46
N LEU A 49 -11.82 -3.16 9.61
CA LEU A 49 -11.10 -3.94 8.61
C LEU A 49 -9.69 -4.28 9.11
N SER A 50 -9.50 -5.55 9.47
CA SER A 50 -8.18 -6.07 9.82
C SER A 50 -7.43 -6.57 8.59
N VAL A 51 -6.13 -6.28 8.51
CA VAL A 51 -5.24 -6.83 7.49
C VAL A 51 -4.30 -7.83 8.16
N TYR A 52 -4.49 -9.12 7.89
CA TYR A 52 -3.83 -10.18 8.66
C TYR A 52 -2.30 -10.16 8.51
N TYR A 53 -1.82 -9.98 7.29
CA TYR A 53 -0.39 -9.98 7.01
C TYR A 53 -0.01 -8.89 6.02
N TRP A 54 0.70 -7.89 6.53
CA TRP A 54 1.19 -6.77 5.75
C TRP A 54 2.69 -6.55 5.95
N LYS A 55 3.32 -5.90 4.97
CA LYS A 55 4.70 -5.44 5.05
C LYS A 55 4.84 -4.08 4.41
N ASP A 56 5.61 -3.23 5.07
CA ASP A 56 6.01 -1.97 4.48
C ASP A 56 7.03 -2.20 3.35
N LEU A 57 6.77 -1.61 2.18
CA LEU A 57 7.61 -1.69 1.00
C LEU A 57 9.02 -1.19 1.29
N TRP A 58 9.14 -0.13 2.10
CA TRP A 58 10.44 0.38 2.52
C TRP A 58 11.24 -0.69 3.26
N SER A 59 10.61 -1.39 4.21
CA SER A 59 11.27 -2.46 4.95
C SER A 59 11.75 -3.60 4.04
N LEU A 60 11.00 -3.89 2.97
CA LEU A 60 11.40 -4.89 1.97
C LEU A 60 12.59 -4.41 1.15
N VAL A 61 12.58 -3.15 0.69
CA VAL A 61 13.69 -2.57 -0.08
C VAL A 61 14.98 -2.52 0.74
N ALA A 62 14.90 -2.02 1.98
CA ALA A 62 16.03 -1.95 2.89
C ALA A 62 16.68 -3.32 3.14
N ASN A 63 15.87 -4.35 3.38
CA ASN A 63 16.37 -5.70 3.64
C ASN A 63 16.91 -6.39 2.38
N GLN A 64 16.27 -6.20 1.23
CA GLN A 64 16.59 -6.96 0.02
C GLN A 64 17.69 -6.30 -0.83
N PHE A 65 17.77 -4.96 -0.82
CA PHE A 65 18.73 -4.20 -1.63
C PHE A 65 19.86 -3.57 -0.79
N SER A 66 19.85 -3.75 0.54
CA SER A 66 20.79 -3.11 1.47
C SER A 66 20.84 -1.57 1.38
N MET A 67 19.74 -0.96 0.92
CA MET A 67 19.62 0.47 0.65
C MET A 67 19.06 1.22 1.87
N LEU A 68 19.80 1.20 2.98
CA LEU A 68 19.38 1.85 4.23
C LEU A 68 19.27 3.36 4.11
N GLU A 69 20.02 3.97 3.18
CA GLU A 69 19.96 5.39 2.84
C GLU A 69 18.60 5.84 2.33
N LEU A 70 17.77 4.89 1.85
CA LEU A 70 16.42 5.18 1.37
C LEU A 70 15.38 5.20 2.50
N LYS A 71 15.81 5.28 3.77
CA LYS A 71 14.94 5.25 4.97
C LYS A 71 13.71 6.14 4.93
N ASN A 72 13.83 7.27 4.25
CA ASN A 72 12.77 8.26 4.11
C ASN A 72 12.52 8.60 2.63
N ALA A 73 12.91 7.70 1.72
CA ALA A 73 12.71 7.89 0.29
C ALA A 73 11.23 7.67 -0.04
N GLY A 74 10.60 8.66 -0.66
CA GLY A 74 9.23 8.50 -1.16
C GLY A 74 9.14 7.47 -2.27
N LEU A 75 7.92 6.98 -2.54
CA LEU A 75 7.64 5.94 -3.55
C LEU A 75 8.26 6.23 -4.93
N LYS A 76 8.30 7.51 -5.35
CA LYS A 76 8.94 7.93 -6.61
C LYS A 76 10.44 7.63 -6.63
N GLN A 77 11.14 7.95 -5.54
CA GLN A 77 12.57 7.69 -5.43
C GLN A 77 12.83 6.18 -5.38
N LEU A 78 12.02 5.41 -4.65
CA LEU A 78 12.14 3.95 -4.65
C LEU A 78 11.96 3.33 -6.03
N ALA A 79 10.99 3.79 -6.81
CA ALA A 79 10.77 3.32 -8.18
C ALA A 79 11.97 3.61 -9.09
N TRP A 80 12.58 4.80 -8.96
CA TRP A 80 13.80 5.12 -9.68
C TRP A 80 14.99 4.26 -9.24
N GLU A 81 15.18 4.06 -7.93
CA GLU A 81 16.34 3.33 -7.44
C GLU A 81 16.28 1.84 -7.77
N VAL A 82 15.10 1.22 -7.67
CA VAL A 82 14.91 -0.22 -7.88
C VAL A 82 14.56 -0.58 -9.33
N LEU A 83 13.66 0.17 -9.97
CA LEU A 83 13.12 -0.15 -11.29
C LEU A 83 13.70 0.72 -12.41
N LYS A 84 14.38 1.82 -12.08
CA LYS A 84 14.82 2.86 -13.04
C LYS A 84 13.65 3.48 -13.83
N GLU A 85 12.49 3.55 -13.19
CA GLU A 85 11.25 4.08 -13.76
C GLU A 85 10.85 5.37 -13.06
N ASP A 86 10.41 6.37 -13.83
CA ASP A 86 9.89 7.62 -13.29
C ASP A 86 8.37 7.54 -13.09
N ILE A 87 7.93 7.62 -11.83
CA ILE A 87 6.52 7.76 -11.50
C ILE A 87 6.10 9.21 -11.75
N ASN A 88 5.39 9.43 -12.86
CA ASN A 88 4.72 10.69 -13.12
C ASN A 88 3.47 10.80 -12.26
N LYS A 89 3.51 11.67 -11.24
CA LYS A 89 2.33 12.10 -10.48
C LYS A 89 1.85 13.43 -11.08
N PRO A 90 0.71 13.46 -11.79
CA PRO A 90 0.21 14.71 -12.36
C PRO A 90 0.02 15.78 -11.28
N ARG A 91 0.36 17.04 -11.60
CA ARG A 91 0.35 18.15 -10.63
C ARG A 91 -0.94 18.28 -9.82
N TYR A 92 -2.10 18.02 -10.43
CA TYR A 92 -3.39 18.13 -9.76
C TYR A 92 -3.58 17.07 -8.66
N ILE A 93 -2.93 15.91 -8.75
CA ILE A 93 -2.94 14.88 -7.70
C ILE A 93 -2.02 15.28 -6.53
N THR A 94 -0.89 15.94 -6.80
CA THR A 94 0.04 16.38 -5.75
C THR A 94 -0.53 17.51 -4.88
N LEU A 95 -1.48 18.27 -5.39
CA LEU A 95 -2.10 19.43 -4.73
C LEU A 95 -3.47 19.12 -4.08
N SER A 96 -3.95 17.87 -4.18
CA SER A 96 -5.20 17.45 -3.54
C SER A 96 -4.89 17.07 -2.09
N ASN A 97 -5.63 17.69 -1.14
CA ASN A 97 -5.55 17.40 0.29
C ASN A 97 -6.16 16.04 0.63
#